data_AF-A0AAI8YVB6-F1
#
_entry.id   AF-A0AAI8YVB6-F1
#
_cell.length_a   1.000
_cell.length_b   1.000
_cell.length_c   1.000
_cell.angle_alpha   90.00
_cell.angle_beta   90.00
_cell.angle_gamma   90.00
#
_symmetry.space_group_name_H-M   'P 1'
#
loop_
_entity.id
_entity.type
_entity.pdbx_description
1 polymer ?
#
loop_
_entity_poly.entity_id
_entity_poly.type
_entity_poly.pdbx_seq_one_letter_code
_entity_poly.pdbx_strand_id
1 'polypeptide(L)'
;MRLLDVETLEFQDFNGAIPPYAIASHHWLDSEATYHEVRDGLKQESTGFRKVKGFCDAVKKLQAAGEIKWLWMDTCCTNKADFTEFSEAINSMFRWYAEASICIAYLSDVDSLDSSPEWVMRQFWRSEWFTRGWTLQELLAPKLVLFLNRDWEPLGHKAPRAGLWDVEALKLSTRLLGFNLSAHISKITEIPERVLFDVRKSNDYSIEDRKAWMEGRTTTKPEDLAYCQFGLFGIFLPLIYGERENAMERLEEELQRKKTRLQPIEIQLSAQSPKSPKALKPPTPETPLDRRRSTKFVRGEAPYKRTITIDDRVGSRTFETTVDLRFTIGQFKLLLAKEDWIGRPWSEFGLSFFDKDGKRIPLISPAPQCYETKLKELNGLYKVTVKTVE
;
A
#
# COMPACT_ATOMS: atom_id res chain seq x y z
N MET A 1 -21.37 -11.25 10.76
CA MET A 1 -21.22 -10.99 9.30
C MET A 1 -22.04 -12.02 8.54
N ARG A 2 -22.92 -11.57 7.63
CA ARG A 2 -23.70 -12.45 6.77
C ARG A 2 -22.99 -12.65 5.43
N LEU A 3 -22.92 -13.89 4.95
CA LEU A 3 -22.33 -14.24 3.65
C LEU A 3 -23.36 -14.97 2.79
N LEU A 4 -23.24 -14.81 1.48
CA LEU A 4 -24.02 -15.50 0.47
C LEU A 4 -23.25 -16.74 -0.01
N ASP A 5 -23.91 -17.90 -0.01
CA ASP A 5 -23.42 -19.11 -0.66
C ASP A 5 -23.52 -18.93 -2.18
N VAL A 6 -22.39 -18.99 -2.89
CA VAL A 6 -22.39 -18.74 -4.35
C VAL A 6 -23.09 -19.83 -5.15
N GLU A 7 -23.28 -21.03 -4.58
CA GLU A 7 -23.98 -22.14 -5.24
C GLU A 7 -25.48 -22.08 -5.03
N THR A 8 -25.92 -21.91 -3.78
CA THR A 8 -27.34 -22.00 -3.41
C THR A 8 -28.04 -20.64 -3.39
N LEU A 9 -27.28 -19.54 -3.34
CA LEU A 9 -27.78 -18.18 -3.07
C LEU A 9 -28.46 -18.05 -1.69
N GLU A 10 -28.15 -18.95 -0.77
CA GLU A 10 -28.63 -18.87 0.62
C GLU A 10 -27.69 -18.03 1.47
N PHE A 11 -28.25 -17.33 2.45
CA PHE A 11 -27.48 -16.54 3.40
C PHE A 11 -27.10 -17.36 4.64
N GLN A 12 -25.88 -17.15 5.14
CA GLN A 12 -25.43 -17.68 6.42
C GLN A 12 -24.78 -16.58 7.28
N ASP A 13 -25.17 -16.50 8.55
CA ASP A 13 -24.59 -15.59 9.53
C ASP A 13 -23.40 -16.23 10.28
N PHE A 14 -22.31 -15.49 10.37
CA PHE A 14 -21.07 -15.87 11.07
C PHE A 14 -20.75 -14.85 12.16
N ASN A 15 -20.73 -15.31 13.41
CA ASN A 15 -20.46 -14.49 14.61
C ASN A 15 -19.09 -14.76 15.25
N GLY A 16 -18.26 -15.61 14.63
CA GLY A 16 -16.97 -16.05 15.15
C GLY A 16 -15.94 -16.22 14.04
N ALA A 17 -15.44 -17.44 13.85
CA ALA A 17 -14.54 -17.73 12.73
C ALA A 17 -15.27 -17.54 11.39
N ILE A 18 -14.84 -16.56 10.61
CA ILE A 18 -15.37 -16.27 9.28
C ILE A 18 -14.59 -17.14 8.28
N PRO A 19 -15.26 -17.97 7.46
CA PRO A 19 -14.58 -18.79 6.45
C PRO A 19 -13.98 -17.90 5.35
N PRO A 20 -13.04 -18.38 4.52
CA PRO A 20 -12.58 -17.65 3.34
C PRO A 20 -13.74 -17.22 2.44
N TYR A 21 -13.75 -15.94 2.04
CA TYR A 21 -14.80 -15.35 1.22
C TYR A 21 -14.23 -14.38 0.18
N ALA A 22 -14.96 -14.23 -0.91
CA ALA A 22 -14.81 -13.13 -1.84
C ALA A 22 -15.68 -11.95 -1.40
N ILE A 23 -15.27 -10.74 -1.73
CA ILE A 23 -16.03 -9.52 -1.46
C ILE A 23 -16.29 -8.75 -2.75
N ALA A 24 -17.51 -8.31 -2.98
CA ALA A 24 -17.89 -7.56 -4.16
C ALA A 24 -17.66 -6.06 -3.95
N SER A 25 -17.06 -5.43 -4.95
CA SER A 25 -16.94 -3.98 -5.11
C SER A 25 -17.57 -3.60 -6.44
N HIS A 26 -18.44 -2.59 -6.45
CA HIS A 26 -19.12 -2.19 -7.68
C HIS A 26 -19.67 -0.77 -7.57
N HIS A 27 -19.91 -0.16 -8.74
CA HIS A 27 -20.81 0.99 -8.79
C HIS A 27 -22.27 0.52 -8.69
N TRP A 28 -23.07 1.21 -7.89
CA TRP A 28 -24.50 0.94 -7.80
C TRP A 28 -25.16 1.44 -9.09
N LEU A 29 -25.90 0.57 -9.76
CA LEU A 29 -26.71 0.89 -10.92
C LEU A 29 -28.14 1.26 -10.47
N ASP A 30 -29.01 1.61 -11.43
CA ASP A 30 -30.39 2.04 -11.16
C ASP A 30 -31.24 1.05 -10.37
N SER A 31 -30.87 -0.25 -10.39
CA SER A 31 -31.53 -1.28 -9.58
C SER A 31 -30.52 -2.28 -9.04
N GLU A 32 -30.37 -2.26 -7.73
CA GLU A 32 -29.60 -3.21 -6.93
C GLU A 32 -30.53 -4.22 -6.25
N ALA A 33 -30.07 -5.46 -6.09
CA ALA A 33 -30.82 -6.45 -5.34
C ALA A 33 -30.58 -6.26 -3.83
N THR A 34 -31.67 -6.14 -3.09
CA THR A 34 -31.66 -6.01 -1.63
C THR A 34 -31.55 -7.38 -0.94
N TYR A 35 -31.25 -7.38 0.35
CA TYR A 35 -31.25 -8.59 1.18
C TYR A 35 -32.55 -9.39 1.06
N HIS A 36 -33.70 -8.72 1.17
CA HIS A 36 -35.01 -9.39 1.09
C HIS A 36 -35.28 -9.97 -0.29
N GLU A 37 -34.92 -9.25 -1.37
CA GLU A 37 -35.14 -9.74 -2.73
C GLU A 37 -34.31 -10.98 -3.04
N VAL A 38 -33.04 -11.04 -2.59
CA VAL A 38 -32.22 -12.24 -2.77
C VAL A 38 -32.72 -13.38 -1.91
N ARG A 39 -33.01 -13.13 -0.62
CA ARG A 39 -33.47 -14.14 0.34
C ARG A 39 -34.78 -14.81 -0.11
N ASP A 40 -35.72 -14.00 -0.59
CA ASP A 40 -37.05 -14.46 -0.98
C ASP A 40 -37.12 -14.88 -2.46
N GLY A 41 -36.00 -14.85 -3.19
CA GLY A 41 -35.91 -15.23 -4.60
C GLY A 41 -36.73 -14.32 -5.54
N LEU A 42 -36.90 -13.05 -5.18
CA LEU A 42 -37.71 -12.07 -5.90
C LEU A 42 -36.90 -11.37 -6.99
N LYS A 43 -37.61 -10.81 -7.99
CA LYS A 43 -37.03 -9.98 -9.07
C LYS A 43 -35.79 -10.61 -9.73
N GLN A 44 -35.80 -11.92 -9.98
CA GLN A 44 -34.64 -12.63 -10.53
C GLN A 44 -34.16 -12.12 -11.91
N GLU A 45 -35.06 -11.50 -12.67
CA GLU A 45 -34.76 -10.89 -13.98
C GLU A 45 -34.22 -9.46 -13.89
N SER A 46 -34.22 -8.85 -12.69
CA SER A 46 -33.70 -7.50 -12.48
C SER A 46 -32.20 -7.41 -12.75
N THR A 47 -31.73 -6.22 -13.10
CA THR A 47 -30.29 -5.95 -13.27
C THR A 47 -29.51 -6.24 -11.99
N GLY A 48 -30.07 -5.88 -10.83
CA GLY A 48 -29.46 -6.15 -9.53
C GLY A 48 -29.28 -7.63 -9.24
N PHE A 49 -30.31 -8.45 -9.48
CA PHE A 49 -30.22 -9.90 -9.24
C PHE A 49 -29.27 -10.56 -10.25
N ARG A 50 -29.28 -10.14 -11.52
CA ARG A 50 -28.29 -10.58 -12.51
C ARG A 50 -26.86 -10.25 -12.09
N LYS A 51 -26.65 -9.09 -11.45
CA LYS A 51 -25.34 -8.72 -10.89
C LYS A 51 -24.93 -9.62 -9.72
N VAL A 52 -25.85 -9.97 -8.81
CA VAL A 52 -25.60 -10.98 -7.76
C VAL A 52 -25.12 -12.29 -8.38
N LYS A 53 -25.84 -12.80 -9.39
CA LYS A 53 -25.47 -14.03 -10.11
C LYS A 53 -24.10 -13.91 -10.79
N GLY A 54 -23.82 -12.79 -11.46
CA GLY A 54 -22.53 -12.54 -12.10
C GLY A 54 -21.36 -12.55 -11.12
N PHE A 55 -21.54 -11.99 -9.92
CA PHE A 55 -20.53 -12.10 -8.86
C PHE A 55 -20.35 -13.55 -8.39
N CYS A 56 -21.44 -14.29 -8.20
CA CYS A 56 -21.36 -15.71 -7.84
C CYS A 56 -20.60 -16.51 -8.92
N ASP A 57 -20.91 -16.28 -10.20
CA ASP A 57 -20.23 -16.93 -11.33
C ASP A 57 -18.75 -16.55 -11.42
N ALA A 58 -18.40 -15.29 -11.13
CA ALA A 58 -17.01 -14.85 -11.06
C ALA A 58 -16.26 -15.58 -9.92
N VAL A 59 -16.88 -15.74 -8.75
CA VAL A 59 -16.30 -16.52 -7.65
C VAL A 59 -16.13 -17.99 -8.04
N LYS A 60 -17.14 -18.62 -8.68
CA LYS A 60 -17.05 -20.01 -9.16
C LYS A 60 -15.94 -20.22 -10.18
N LYS A 61 -15.72 -19.27 -11.10
CA LYS A 61 -14.59 -19.31 -12.04
C LYS A 61 -13.25 -19.29 -11.31
N LEU A 62 -13.14 -18.53 -10.22
CA LEU A 62 -11.95 -18.50 -9.36
C LEU A 62 -11.82 -19.77 -8.50
N GLN A 63 -12.93 -20.43 -8.16
CA GLN A 63 -12.90 -21.66 -7.35
C GLN A 63 -12.13 -22.80 -8.01
N ALA A 64 -12.06 -22.83 -9.34
CA ALA A 64 -11.22 -23.77 -10.08
C ALA A 64 -9.71 -23.65 -9.70
N ALA A 65 -9.31 -22.58 -9.02
CA ALA A 65 -7.96 -22.36 -8.48
C ALA A 65 -7.86 -22.45 -6.94
N GLY A 66 -8.97 -22.53 -6.19
CA GLY A 66 -8.98 -22.64 -4.72
C GLY A 66 -10.39 -22.59 -4.08
N GLU A 67 -10.56 -22.99 -2.82
CA GLU A 67 -11.89 -23.17 -2.20
C GLU A 67 -12.50 -21.88 -1.61
N ILE A 68 -13.04 -20.97 -2.43
CA ILE A 68 -13.84 -19.82 -1.95
C ILE A 68 -15.32 -20.05 -2.24
N LYS A 69 -16.10 -20.47 -1.23
CA LYS A 69 -17.55 -20.73 -1.36
C LYS A 69 -18.44 -19.50 -1.10
N TRP A 70 -17.90 -18.51 -0.39
CA TRP A 70 -18.69 -17.43 0.18
C TRP A 70 -18.46 -16.12 -0.53
N LEU A 71 -19.52 -15.34 -0.68
CA LEU A 71 -19.50 -13.97 -1.21
C LEU A 71 -20.10 -13.01 -0.18
N TRP A 72 -19.46 -11.87 0.02
CA TRP A 72 -20.08 -10.71 0.66
C TRP A 72 -20.34 -9.62 -0.37
N MET A 73 -21.52 -9.02 -0.33
CA MET A 73 -21.90 -7.86 -1.13
C MET A 73 -22.79 -6.93 -0.31
N ASP A 74 -22.44 -5.64 -0.25
CA ASP A 74 -23.09 -4.67 0.65
C ASP A 74 -24.60 -4.52 0.41
N THR A 75 -25.05 -4.71 -0.83
CA THR A 75 -26.45 -4.53 -1.24
C THR A 75 -27.37 -5.62 -0.73
N CYS A 76 -26.89 -6.87 -0.68
CA CYS A 76 -27.73 -8.02 -0.31
C CYS A 76 -27.26 -8.77 0.95
N CYS A 77 -26.01 -8.64 1.37
CA CYS A 77 -25.52 -9.26 2.61
C CYS A 77 -25.77 -8.38 3.85
N THR A 78 -26.10 -7.10 3.66
CA THR A 78 -26.47 -6.20 4.75
C THR A 78 -27.94 -5.81 4.62
N ASN A 79 -28.71 -6.06 5.69
CA ASN A 79 -30.09 -5.61 5.78
C ASN A 79 -30.13 -4.11 6.08
N LYS A 80 -30.19 -3.29 5.03
CA LYS A 80 -30.23 -1.82 5.15
C LYS A 80 -31.51 -1.29 5.82
N ALA A 81 -32.55 -2.12 5.98
CA ALA A 81 -33.77 -1.75 6.72
C ALA A 81 -33.59 -1.88 8.25
N ASP A 82 -32.58 -2.63 8.70
CA ASP A 82 -32.18 -2.69 10.10
C ASP A 82 -31.01 -1.73 10.34
N PHE A 83 -31.28 -0.62 11.01
CA PHE A 83 -30.26 0.41 11.25
C PHE A 83 -29.12 -0.07 12.15
N THR A 84 -29.39 -0.99 13.07
CA THR A 84 -28.35 -1.56 13.94
C THR A 84 -27.39 -2.40 13.12
N GLU A 85 -27.93 -3.31 12.29
CA GLU A 85 -27.11 -4.12 11.38
C GLU A 85 -26.36 -3.24 10.38
N PHE A 86 -27.02 -2.26 9.79
CA PHE A 86 -26.41 -1.36 8.81
C PHE A 86 -25.27 -0.52 9.40
N SER A 87 -25.45 0.00 10.61
CA SER A 87 -24.42 0.77 11.33
C SER A 87 -23.21 -0.11 11.70
N GLU A 88 -23.45 -1.34 12.16
CA GLU A 88 -22.38 -2.31 12.43
C GLU A 88 -21.62 -2.65 11.15
N ALA A 89 -22.33 -2.86 10.05
CA ALA A 89 -21.74 -3.19 8.75
C ALA A 89 -20.82 -2.09 8.24
N ILE A 90 -21.25 -0.83 8.27
CA ILE A 90 -20.44 0.32 7.83
C ILE A 90 -19.16 0.46 8.67
N ASN A 91 -19.27 0.35 10.00
CA ASN A 91 -18.11 0.43 10.90
C ASN A 91 -17.15 -0.79 10.76
N SER A 92 -17.64 -1.91 10.23
CA SER A 92 -16.86 -3.13 10.02
C SER A 92 -16.35 -3.29 8.58
N MET A 93 -16.89 -2.53 7.63
CA MET A 93 -16.72 -2.75 6.19
C MET A 93 -15.26 -2.78 5.76
N PHE A 94 -14.45 -1.83 6.24
CA PHE A 94 -13.01 -1.80 5.93
C PHE A 94 -12.28 -3.06 6.39
N ARG A 95 -12.62 -3.58 7.58
CA ARG A 95 -12.06 -4.84 8.08
C ARG A 95 -12.50 -6.00 7.20
N TRP A 96 -13.77 -6.05 6.81
CA TRP A 96 -14.29 -7.10 5.93
C TRP A 96 -13.57 -7.08 4.56
N TYR A 97 -13.35 -5.91 3.97
CA TYR A 97 -12.52 -5.80 2.78
C TYR A 97 -11.07 -6.24 3.01
N ALA A 98 -10.46 -5.88 4.14
CA ALA A 98 -9.08 -6.27 4.47
C ALA A 98 -8.88 -7.77 4.71
N GLU A 99 -9.91 -8.45 5.22
CA GLU A 99 -9.89 -9.88 5.55
C GLU A 99 -10.40 -10.78 4.41
N ALA A 100 -11.05 -10.20 3.40
CA ALA A 100 -11.48 -10.94 2.22
C ALA A 100 -10.29 -11.59 1.50
N SER A 101 -10.53 -12.79 0.96
CA SER A 101 -9.52 -13.53 0.17
C SER A 101 -9.26 -12.86 -1.17
N ILE A 102 -10.32 -12.28 -1.76
CA ILE A 102 -10.26 -11.50 -2.99
C ILE A 102 -11.39 -10.47 -3.00
N CYS A 103 -11.11 -9.26 -3.46
CA CYS A 103 -12.10 -8.27 -3.82
C CYS A 103 -12.35 -8.32 -5.33
N ILE A 104 -13.60 -8.47 -5.76
CA ILE A 104 -13.98 -8.46 -7.16
C ILE A 104 -14.60 -7.10 -7.44
N ALA A 105 -13.89 -6.26 -8.20
CA ALA A 105 -14.35 -4.96 -8.66
C ALA A 105 -14.99 -5.08 -10.05
N TYR A 106 -16.31 -4.93 -10.12
CA TYR A 106 -17.07 -4.96 -11.38
C TYR A 106 -17.28 -3.55 -11.94
N LEU A 107 -16.74 -3.30 -13.13
CA LEU A 107 -16.77 -2.03 -13.84
C LEU A 107 -17.72 -2.15 -15.03
N SER A 108 -18.99 -1.81 -14.80
CA SER A 108 -20.07 -1.89 -15.81
C SER A 108 -19.90 -0.92 -16.99
N ASP A 109 -19.03 0.07 -16.86
CA ASP A 109 -18.78 1.15 -17.80
C ASP A 109 -17.51 0.94 -18.65
N VAL A 110 -16.87 -0.22 -18.52
CA VAL A 110 -15.72 -0.63 -19.33
C VAL A 110 -16.15 -1.77 -20.26
N ASP A 111 -15.85 -1.66 -21.55
CA ASP A 111 -16.28 -2.62 -22.57
C ASP A 111 -15.43 -3.92 -22.61
N SER A 112 -15.88 -4.88 -23.42
CA SER A 112 -15.19 -6.14 -23.70
C SER A 112 -13.76 -5.96 -24.24
N LEU A 113 -12.90 -6.93 -23.91
CA LEU A 113 -11.57 -7.09 -24.47
C LEU A 113 -11.54 -7.43 -25.97
N ASP A 114 -12.69 -7.75 -26.58
CA ASP A 114 -12.82 -7.85 -28.05
C ASP A 114 -12.61 -6.48 -28.73
N SER A 115 -12.68 -5.39 -27.97
CA SER A 115 -12.24 -4.06 -28.40
C SER A 115 -10.71 -3.94 -28.41
N SER A 116 -10.18 -2.86 -28.99
CA SER A 116 -8.74 -2.58 -28.90
C SER A 116 -8.27 -2.48 -27.43
N PRO A 117 -7.15 -3.13 -27.02
CA PRO A 117 -6.61 -3.01 -25.66
C PRO A 117 -6.37 -1.56 -25.21
N GLU A 118 -5.97 -0.68 -26.13
CA GLU A 118 -5.80 0.75 -25.83
C GLU A 118 -7.12 1.44 -25.49
N TRP A 119 -8.22 1.03 -26.13
CA TRP A 119 -9.55 1.57 -25.88
C TRP A 119 -10.07 1.15 -24.50
N VAL A 120 -9.96 -0.14 -24.19
CA VAL A 120 -10.38 -0.68 -22.89
C VAL A 120 -9.58 -0.02 -21.76
N MET A 121 -8.28 0.16 -21.94
CA MET A 121 -7.47 0.89 -20.96
C MET A 121 -7.90 2.36 -20.81
N ARG A 122 -8.28 3.05 -21.90
CA ARG A 122 -8.83 4.42 -21.79
C ARG A 122 -10.14 4.46 -21.00
N GLN A 123 -11.02 3.47 -21.16
CA GLN A 123 -12.25 3.37 -20.38
C GLN A 123 -11.96 3.06 -18.91
N PHE A 124 -11.05 2.12 -18.63
CA PHE A 124 -10.61 1.82 -17.26
C PHE A 124 -10.14 3.09 -16.53
N TRP A 125 -9.30 3.91 -17.18
CA TRP A 125 -8.82 5.18 -16.60
C TRP A 125 -9.92 6.21 -16.33
N ARG A 126 -11.05 6.09 -17.01
CA ARG A 126 -12.20 6.99 -16.88
C ARG A 126 -13.36 6.37 -16.12
N SER A 127 -13.18 5.16 -15.58
CA SER A 127 -14.28 4.43 -14.98
C SER A 127 -14.84 5.19 -13.78
N GLU A 128 -16.16 5.27 -13.70
CA GLU A 128 -16.89 5.85 -12.58
C GLU A 128 -16.56 5.15 -11.27
N TRP A 129 -16.07 3.91 -11.31
CA TRP A 129 -15.61 3.20 -10.11
C TRP A 129 -14.55 4.00 -9.34
N PHE A 130 -13.65 4.72 -10.02
CA PHE A 130 -12.63 5.55 -9.37
C PHE A 130 -13.17 6.85 -8.77
N THR A 131 -14.37 7.27 -9.15
CA THR A 131 -15.00 8.52 -8.69
C THR A 131 -15.99 8.31 -7.55
N ARG A 132 -16.15 7.08 -7.05
CA ARG A 132 -17.02 6.78 -5.89
C ARG A 132 -16.24 6.86 -4.59
N GLY A 133 -16.86 7.44 -3.56
CA GLY A 133 -16.24 7.56 -2.23
C GLY A 133 -15.94 6.20 -1.60
N TRP A 134 -16.96 5.33 -1.55
CA TRP A 134 -16.85 4.00 -0.94
C TRP A 134 -15.76 3.13 -1.57
N THR A 135 -15.55 3.20 -2.90
CA THR A 135 -14.55 2.38 -3.59
C THR A 135 -13.10 2.68 -3.17
N LEU A 136 -12.83 3.79 -2.45
CA LEU A 136 -11.49 4.04 -1.90
C LEU A 136 -11.09 2.95 -0.90
N GLN A 137 -11.96 2.61 0.05
CA GLN A 137 -11.67 1.55 1.00
C GLN A 137 -11.70 0.17 0.33
N GLU A 138 -12.56 -0.02 -0.66
CA GLU A 138 -12.64 -1.27 -1.44
C GLU A 138 -11.39 -1.50 -2.30
N LEU A 139 -10.68 -0.42 -2.65
CA LEU A 139 -9.37 -0.46 -3.28
C LEU A 139 -8.25 -0.73 -2.27
N LEU A 140 -8.24 0.01 -1.16
CA LEU A 140 -7.10 0.05 -0.25
C LEU A 140 -7.07 -1.13 0.72
N ALA A 141 -8.21 -1.49 1.30
CA ALA A 141 -8.26 -2.49 2.35
C ALA A 141 -7.89 -3.90 1.84
N PRO A 142 -8.44 -4.41 0.72
CA PRO A 142 -8.13 -5.75 0.24
C PRO A 142 -6.69 -5.87 -0.24
N LYS A 143 -6.07 -7.02 0.01
CA LYS A 143 -4.73 -7.32 -0.52
C LYS A 143 -4.79 -7.51 -2.03
N LEU A 144 -5.74 -8.29 -2.51
CA LEU A 144 -6.00 -8.58 -3.92
C LEU A 144 -7.33 -7.99 -4.37
N VAL A 145 -7.31 -7.20 -5.43
CA VAL A 145 -8.49 -6.71 -6.14
C VAL A 145 -8.42 -7.18 -7.58
N LEU A 146 -9.44 -7.89 -8.06
CA LEU A 146 -9.64 -8.31 -9.44
C LEU A 146 -10.62 -7.36 -10.11
N PHE A 147 -10.21 -6.72 -11.20
CA PHE A 147 -11.05 -5.83 -11.98
C PHE A 147 -11.68 -6.59 -13.15
N LEU A 148 -13.01 -6.60 -13.20
CA LEU A 148 -13.79 -7.18 -14.28
C LEU A 148 -14.51 -6.08 -15.05
N ASN A 149 -14.60 -6.22 -16.38
CA ASN A 149 -15.39 -5.33 -17.22
C ASN A 149 -16.88 -5.68 -17.19
N ARG A 150 -17.69 -5.00 -18.01
CA ARG A 150 -19.14 -5.20 -18.12
C ARG A 150 -19.56 -6.62 -18.53
N ASP A 151 -18.66 -7.37 -19.16
CA ASP A 151 -18.90 -8.74 -19.64
C ASP A 151 -18.29 -9.79 -18.70
N TRP A 152 -17.88 -9.36 -17.49
CA TRP A 152 -17.26 -10.20 -16.46
C TRP A 152 -15.92 -10.81 -16.88
N GLU A 153 -15.20 -10.14 -17.80
CA GLU A 153 -13.87 -10.53 -18.25
C GLU A 153 -12.78 -9.84 -17.42
N PRO A 154 -11.68 -10.53 -17.10
CA PRO A 154 -10.61 -9.98 -16.28
C PRO A 154 -9.81 -8.92 -17.04
N LEU A 155 -9.92 -7.67 -16.60
CA LEU A 155 -9.09 -6.55 -17.06
C LEU A 155 -7.68 -6.62 -16.48
N GLY A 156 -7.61 -6.96 -15.20
CA GLY A 156 -6.37 -6.96 -14.45
C GLY A 156 -6.59 -6.96 -12.95
N HIS A 157 -5.52 -6.76 -12.20
CA HIS A 157 -5.55 -6.84 -10.75
C HIS A 157 -4.65 -5.82 -10.06
N LYS A 158 -4.98 -5.53 -8.80
CA LYS A 158 -4.08 -4.94 -7.81
C LYS A 158 -3.72 -6.02 -6.79
N ALA A 159 -2.43 -6.31 -6.63
CA ALA A 159 -1.92 -7.28 -5.67
C ALA A 159 -0.72 -6.69 -4.90
N PRO A 160 -0.29 -7.31 -3.78
CA PRO A 160 0.97 -6.96 -3.13
C PRO A 160 2.17 -7.12 -4.09
N ARG A 161 3.28 -6.44 -3.80
CA ARG A 161 4.48 -6.47 -4.66
C ARG A 161 4.94 -7.91 -4.94
N ALA A 162 5.23 -8.20 -6.21
CA ALA A 162 5.73 -9.49 -6.68
C ALA A 162 6.93 -9.96 -5.84
N GLY A 163 6.86 -11.21 -5.36
CA GLY A 163 7.84 -11.84 -4.45
C GLY A 163 7.38 -12.01 -2.99
N LEU A 164 6.23 -11.44 -2.60
CA LEU A 164 5.64 -11.64 -1.26
C LEU A 164 4.29 -12.40 -1.29
N TRP A 165 3.65 -12.46 -2.46
CA TRP A 165 2.51 -13.31 -2.73
C TRP A 165 2.89 -14.13 -3.95
N ASP A 166 3.09 -15.43 -3.74
CA ASP A 166 3.08 -16.36 -4.85
C ASP A 166 1.68 -16.30 -5.45
N VAL A 167 1.56 -15.74 -6.66
CA VAL A 167 0.38 -15.96 -7.50
C VAL A 167 0.21 -17.48 -7.72
N GLU A 168 1.31 -18.24 -7.60
CA GLU A 168 1.35 -19.70 -7.41
C GLU A 168 0.64 -20.22 -6.14
N ALA A 169 0.66 -19.50 -5.00
CA ALA A 169 0.01 -19.92 -3.75
C ALA A 169 -1.52 -19.79 -3.81
N LEU A 170 -2.03 -18.86 -4.62
CA LEU A 170 -3.45 -18.84 -5.00
C LEU A 170 -3.76 -19.81 -6.14
N LYS A 171 -2.75 -20.46 -6.75
CA LYS A 171 -2.84 -21.27 -7.98
C LYS A 171 -3.63 -20.59 -9.10
N LEU A 172 -3.77 -19.27 -9.04
CA LEU A 172 -4.54 -18.49 -9.98
C LEU A 172 -3.63 -18.19 -11.17
N SER A 173 -3.92 -18.82 -12.31
CA SER A 173 -3.24 -18.50 -13.56
C SER A 173 -3.35 -16.99 -13.84
N THR A 174 -2.28 -16.38 -14.35
CA THR A 174 -2.28 -14.99 -14.86
C THR A 174 -3.41 -14.73 -15.86
N ARG A 175 -3.89 -15.77 -16.56
CA ARG A 175 -5.07 -15.69 -17.44
C ARG A 175 -6.37 -15.34 -16.69
N LEU A 176 -6.51 -15.73 -15.43
CA LEU A 176 -7.70 -15.47 -14.61
C LEU A 176 -7.67 -14.09 -13.94
N LEU A 177 -6.49 -13.51 -13.71
CA LEU A 177 -6.32 -12.24 -13.02
C LEU A 177 -6.01 -11.05 -13.93
N GLY A 178 -5.73 -11.30 -15.21
CA GLY A 178 -5.30 -10.26 -16.16
C GLY A 178 -3.96 -9.63 -15.79
N PHE A 179 -3.70 -8.42 -16.30
CA PHE A 179 -2.44 -7.70 -16.08
C PHE A 179 -2.38 -7.02 -14.71
N ASN A 180 -1.19 -6.78 -14.19
CA ASN A 180 -1.05 -5.96 -12.99
C ASN A 180 -1.37 -4.49 -13.33
N LEU A 181 -2.36 -3.92 -12.64
CA LEU A 181 -2.85 -2.56 -12.86
C LEU A 181 -2.38 -1.58 -11.80
N SER A 182 -1.55 -1.98 -10.83
CA SER A 182 -1.15 -1.13 -9.69
C SER A 182 -0.52 0.20 -10.13
N ALA A 183 0.33 0.19 -11.16
CA ALA A 183 0.94 1.42 -11.69
C ALA A 183 -0.06 2.32 -12.44
N HIS A 184 -1.12 1.76 -13.02
CA HIS A 184 -2.21 2.53 -13.62
C HIS A 184 -3.10 3.12 -12.55
N ILE A 185 -3.50 2.31 -11.58
CA ILE A 185 -4.31 2.72 -10.43
C ILE A 185 -3.61 3.85 -9.67
N SER A 186 -2.30 3.73 -9.41
CA SER A 186 -1.53 4.77 -8.72
C SER A 186 -1.55 6.11 -9.45
N LYS A 187 -1.54 6.11 -10.79
CA LYS A 187 -1.65 7.34 -11.58
C LYS A 187 -3.07 7.91 -11.59
N ILE A 188 -4.09 7.06 -11.62
CA ILE A 188 -5.50 7.48 -11.64
C ILE A 188 -5.90 8.09 -10.29
N THR A 189 -5.47 7.46 -9.20
CA THR A 189 -5.92 7.82 -7.83
C THR A 189 -4.94 8.70 -7.06
N GLU A 190 -3.75 8.91 -7.62
CA GLU A 190 -2.60 9.57 -6.96
C GLU A 190 -2.14 8.87 -5.66
N ILE A 191 -2.64 7.67 -5.40
CA ILE A 191 -2.23 6.84 -4.27
C ILE A 191 -0.90 6.18 -4.62
N PRO A 192 0.15 6.34 -3.80
CA PRO A 192 1.45 5.74 -4.09
C PRO A 192 1.38 4.21 -4.13
N GLU A 193 2.06 3.58 -5.08
CA GLU A 193 2.04 2.12 -5.27
C GLU A 193 2.36 1.34 -3.98
N ARG A 194 3.26 1.87 -3.14
CA ARG A 194 3.60 1.26 -1.85
C ARG A 194 2.40 1.10 -0.91
N VAL A 195 1.42 2.01 -0.99
CA VAL A 195 0.16 1.96 -0.24
C VAL A 195 -0.81 0.98 -0.88
N LEU A 196 -0.87 0.94 -2.22
CA LEU A 196 -1.69 -0.05 -2.95
C LEU A 196 -1.26 -1.50 -2.69
N PHE A 197 0.05 -1.70 -2.47
CA PHE A 197 0.63 -3.01 -2.13
C PHE A 197 0.45 -3.39 -0.65
N ASP A 198 0.45 -2.40 0.23
CA ASP A 198 0.28 -2.58 1.67
C ASP A 198 -0.32 -1.32 2.30
N VAL A 199 -1.62 -1.38 2.60
CA VAL A 199 -2.36 -0.25 3.16
C VAL A 199 -1.75 0.26 4.47
N ARG A 200 -1.00 -0.55 5.22
CA ARG A 200 -0.32 -0.10 6.45
C ARG A 200 0.71 0.99 6.18
N LYS A 201 1.24 1.07 4.95
CA LYS A 201 2.12 2.16 4.50
C LYS A 201 1.40 3.50 4.38
N SER A 202 0.07 3.55 4.47
CA SER A 202 -0.65 4.81 4.61
C SER A 202 -0.28 5.57 5.88
N ASN A 203 0.20 4.88 6.93
CA ASN A 203 0.60 5.54 8.18
C ASN A 203 1.89 6.38 8.04
N ASP A 204 2.64 6.18 6.95
CA ASP A 204 3.81 7.00 6.62
C ASP A 204 3.41 8.36 6.01
N TYR A 205 2.12 8.60 5.78
CA TYR A 205 1.56 9.81 5.17
C TYR A 205 0.78 10.63 6.18
N SER A 206 0.74 11.94 5.96
CA SER A 206 -0.04 12.86 6.79
C SER A 206 -1.55 12.59 6.68
N ILE A 207 -2.34 13.16 7.59
CA ILE A 207 -3.80 13.06 7.51
C ILE A 207 -4.28 13.75 6.23
N GLU A 208 -3.65 14.86 5.88
CA GLU A 208 -3.94 15.70 4.73
C GLU A 208 -3.67 14.95 3.41
N ASP A 209 -2.51 14.28 3.29
CA ASP A 209 -2.19 13.44 2.12
C ASP A 209 -3.22 12.33 1.93
N ARG A 210 -3.64 11.68 3.02
CA ARG A 210 -4.59 10.58 2.97
C ARG A 210 -6.00 11.06 2.65
N LYS A 211 -6.38 12.25 3.12
CA LYS A 211 -7.65 12.91 2.75
C LYS A 211 -7.64 13.29 1.26
N ALA A 212 -6.48 13.67 0.70
CA ALA A 212 -6.37 13.97 -0.73
C ALA A 212 -6.73 12.76 -1.63
N TRP A 213 -6.60 11.51 -1.15
CA TRP A 213 -7.05 10.32 -1.90
C TRP A 213 -8.58 10.23 -2.09
N MET A 214 -9.33 11.06 -1.37
CA MET A 214 -10.77 11.26 -1.56
C MET A 214 -11.11 12.35 -2.58
N GLU A 215 -10.14 13.11 -3.05
CA GLU A 215 -10.37 14.17 -4.03
C GLU A 215 -10.95 13.61 -5.33
N GLY A 216 -11.92 14.32 -5.91
CA GLY A 216 -12.65 13.87 -7.10
C GLY A 216 -13.66 12.75 -6.87
N ARG A 217 -13.78 12.22 -5.64
CA ARG A 217 -14.78 11.19 -5.30
C ARG A 217 -16.10 11.79 -4.81
N THR A 218 -17.19 11.10 -5.11
CA THR A 218 -18.56 11.50 -4.80
C THR A 218 -19.35 10.37 -4.15
N THR A 219 -20.40 10.72 -3.41
CA THR A 219 -21.33 9.78 -2.77
C THR A 219 -22.76 10.25 -2.97
N THR A 220 -23.71 9.31 -2.85
CA THR A 220 -25.14 9.62 -3.03
C THR A 220 -25.70 10.39 -1.82
N LYS A 221 -25.29 10.01 -0.60
CA LYS A 221 -25.59 10.75 0.63
C LYS A 221 -24.40 11.64 0.97
N PRO A 222 -24.61 12.93 1.33
CA PRO A 222 -23.51 13.82 1.67
C PRO A 222 -22.69 13.32 2.86
N GLU A 223 -23.34 12.67 3.84
CA GLU A 223 -22.67 12.11 5.03
C GLU A 223 -21.67 11.00 4.68
N ASP A 224 -21.94 10.24 3.61
CA ASP A 224 -21.10 9.11 3.21
C ASP A 224 -19.69 9.55 2.80
N LEU A 225 -19.49 10.81 2.39
CA LEU A 225 -18.14 11.35 2.13
C LEU A 225 -17.27 11.27 3.38
N ALA A 226 -17.86 11.45 4.57
CA ALA A 226 -17.15 11.24 5.83
C ALA A 226 -17.07 9.75 6.19
N TYR A 227 -18.19 9.03 6.12
CA TYR A 227 -18.28 7.65 6.60
C TYR A 227 -17.35 6.68 5.85
N CYS A 228 -17.18 6.86 4.53
CA CYS A 228 -16.27 6.02 3.74
C CYS A 228 -14.77 6.17 4.11
N GLN A 229 -14.42 7.19 4.90
CA GLN A 229 -13.04 7.42 5.37
C GLN A 229 -12.76 6.78 6.74
N PHE A 230 -13.79 6.34 7.47
CA PHE A 230 -13.67 5.83 8.84
C PHE A 230 -12.65 4.70 8.95
N GLY A 231 -12.77 3.71 8.06
CA GLY A 231 -11.89 2.55 8.04
C GLY A 231 -10.43 2.90 7.78
N LEU A 232 -10.19 3.78 6.80
CA LEU A 232 -8.84 4.24 6.46
C LEU A 232 -8.16 4.84 7.70
N PHE A 233 -8.85 5.74 8.40
CA PHE A 233 -8.32 6.40 9.59
C PHE A 233 -8.47 5.60 10.89
N GLY A 234 -9.09 4.42 10.87
CA GLY A 234 -9.41 3.64 12.07
C GLY A 234 -10.22 4.46 13.08
N ILE A 235 -11.28 5.10 12.58
CA ILE A 235 -12.25 5.89 13.34
C ILE A 235 -13.54 5.09 13.43
N PHE A 236 -14.19 5.15 14.58
CA PHE A 236 -15.46 4.50 14.85
C PHE A 236 -16.40 5.56 15.43
N LEU A 237 -17.35 6.01 14.63
CA LEU A 237 -18.31 7.06 14.98
C LEU A 237 -19.73 6.59 14.68
N PRO A 238 -20.73 7.00 15.49
CA PRO A 238 -22.13 6.76 15.16
C PRO A 238 -22.50 7.38 13.81
N LEU A 239 -23.21 6.60 12.98
CA LEU A 239 -23.82 7.13 11.76
C LEU A 239 -25.08 7.92 12.11
N ILE A 240 -25.23 9.10 11.56
CA ILE A 240 -26.41 9.95 11.75
C ILE A 240 -26.83 10.48 10.37
N TYR A 241 -27.53 9.67 9.60
CA TYR A 241 -28.09 10.12 8.32
C TYR A 241 -29.10 11.25 8.54
N GLY A 242 -28.93 12.35 7.81
CA GLY A 242 -29.63 13.62 8.02
C GLY A 242 -28.75 14.71 8.63
N GLU A 243 -27.55 14.38 9.13
CA GLU A 243 -26.60 15.36 9.67
C GLU A 243 -25.82 16.14 8.60
N ARG A 244 -25.84 15.68 7.34
CA ARG A 244 -25.19 16.34 6.19
C ARG A 244 -23.72 16.67 6.42
N GLU A 245 -23.30 17.91 6.20
CA GLU A 245 -21.92 18.39 6.29
C GLU A 245 -21.33 18.21 7.70
N ASN A 246 -22.17 18.16 8.75
CA ASN A 246 -21.72 17.93 10.13
C ASN A 246 -21.02 16.57 10.30
N ALA A 247 -21.29 15.59 9.42
CA ALA A 247 -20.60 14.30 9.43
C ALA A 247 -19.10 14.48 9.19
N MET A 248 -18.72 15.42 8.30
CA MET A 248 -17.33 15.73 8.00
C MET A 248 -16.67 16.48 9.17
N GLU A 249 -17.38 17.43 9.78
CA GLU A 249 -16.88 18.16 10.96
C GLU A 249 -16.55 17.19 12.09
N ARG A 250 -17.44 16.23 12.39
CA ARG A 250 -17.20 15.19 13.40
C ARG A 250 -16.01 14.30 13.06
N LEU A 251 -15.84 13.93 11.79
CA LEU A 251 -14.68 13.18 11.34
C LEU A 251 -13.39 13.97 11.61
N GLU A 252 -13.37 15.26 11.26
CA GLU A 252 -12.21 16.13 11.46
C GLU A 252 -11.86 16.34 12.94
N GLU A 253 -12.87 16.52 13.79
CA GLU A 253 -12.69 16.59 15.24
C GLU A 253 -12.03 15.32 15.80
N GLU A 254 -12.51 14.14 15.39
CA GLU A 254 -11.94 12.86 15.84
C GLU A 254 -10.53 12.63 15.28
N LEU A 255 -10.25 13.04 14.05
CA LEU A 255 -8.91 13.00 13.48
C LEU A 255 -7.94 13.86 14.30
N GLN A 256 -8.35 15.07 14.67
CA GLN A 256 -7.54 15.96 15.49
C GLN A 256 -7.34 15.42 16.91
N ARG A 257 -8.39 14.86 17.53
CA ARG A 257 -8.28 14.18 18.84
C ARG A 257 -7.30 13.02 18.80
N LYS A 258 -7.36 12.20 17.74
CA LYS A 258 -6.44 11.06 17.54
C LYS A 258 -5.00 11.51 17.35
N LYS A 259 -4.78 12.60 16.60
CA LYS A 259 -3.47 13.23 16.43
C LYS A 259 -2.89 13.69 17.77
N THR A 260 -3.68 14.37 18.60
CA THR A 260 -3.24 14.83 19.93
C THR A 260 -2.91 13.67 20.88
N ARG A 261 -3.69 12.59 20.88
CA ARG A 261 -3.40 11.40 21.73
C ARG A 261 -2.09 10.70 21.37
N LEU A 262 -1.67 10.77 20.11
CA LEU A 262 -0.44 10.16 19.63
C LEU A 262 0.80 11.04 19.79
N GLN A 263 0.63 12.32 20.17
CA GLN A 263 1.77 13.18 20.50
C GLN A 263 2.33 12.78 21.87
N PRO A 264 3.67 12.58 22.01
CA PRO A 264 4.29 12.40 23.31
C PRO A 264 3.96 13.60 24.21
N ILE A 265 3.50 13.34 25.43
CA ILE A 265 3.39 14.37 26.45
C ILE A 265 4.82 14.86 26.73
N GLU A 266 5.18 16.06 26.28
CA GLU A 266 6.36 16.75 26.78
C GLU A 266 6.10 17.11 28.25
N ILE A 267 6.51 16.23 29.16
CA ILE A 267 6.61 16.59 30.56
C ILE A 267 7.76 17.60 30.65
N GLN A 268 7.44 18.89 30.69
CA GLN A 268 8.37 19.91 31.13
C GLN A 268 8.71 19.64 32.60
N LEU A 269 9.74 18.83 32.83
CA LEU A 269 10.42 18.77 34.12
C LEU A 269 11.12 20.11 34.32
N SER A 270 10.50 21.02 35.06
CA SER A 270 11.17 22.20 35.57
C SER A 270 12.26 21.74 36.53
N ALA A 271 13.51 21.76 36.06
CA ALA A 271 14.67 21.44 36.89
C ALA A 271 14.87 22.55 37.93
N GLN A 272 14.25 22.42 39.10
CA GLN A 272 14.72 23.11 40.29
C GLN A 272 15.92 22.33 40.83
N SER A 273 17.12 22.82 40.52
CA SER A 273 18.40 22.27 40.99
C SER A 273 18.45 22.20 42.52
N PRO A 274 18.68 21.03 43.14
CA PRO A 274 19.06 20.96 44.55
C PRO A 274 20.48 21.49 44.72
N LYS A 275 20.65 22.41 45.66
CA LYS A 275 21.95 23.03 46.02
C LYS A 275 22.96 21.95 46.42
N SER A 276 24.14 21.99 45.82
CA SER A 276 25.27 21.09 46.07
C SER A 276 25.86 21.25 47.48
N PRO A 277 26.18 20.16 48.20
CA PRO A 277 27.04 20.24 49.38
C PRO A 277 28.52 20.38 49.01
N LYS A 278 29.23 21.10 49.88
CA LYS A 278 30.59 21.66 49.75
C LYS A 278 31.71 20.63 49.49
N ALA A 279 32.69 21.07 48.70
CA ALA A 279 33.94 20.38 48.39
C ALA A 279 34.88 20.20 49.61
N LEU A 280 35.49 19.02 49.73
CA LEU A 280 36.71 18.81 50.52
C LEU A 280 37.96 18.98 49.63
N LYS A 281 38.97 19.68 50.14
CA LYS A 281 40.26 19.97 49.47
C LYS A 281 41.25 18.80 49.57
N PRO A 282 42.23 18.70 48.65
CA PRO A 282 43.13 17.54 48.49
C PRO A 282 44.45 17.70 49.29
N PRO A 283 45.25 16.62 49.45
CA PRO A 283 46.68 16.73 49.70
C PRO A 283 47.51 16.50 48.42
N THR A 284 48.64 17.22 48.34
CA THR A 284 49.61 17.32 47.23
C THR A 284 50.97 16.68 47.64
N PRO A 285 52.02 16.63 46.80
CA PRO A 285 52.45 15.47 46.01
C PRO A 285 53.82 14.89 46.43
N GLU A 286 54.11 13.63 46.06
CA GLU A 286 55.49 13.13 45.94
C GLU A 286 55.69 12.48 44.55
N THR A 287 56.84 12.76 43.94
CA THR A 287 57.31 12.35 42.60
C THR A 287 58.67 11.66 42.76
N PRO A 288 59.28 11.04 41.73
CA PRO A 288 58.76 10.42 40.51
C PRO A 288 59.35 9.01 40.29
N LEU A 289 58.67 8.12 39.55
CA LEU A 289 59.40 7.08 38.81
C LEU A 289 58.75 6.75 37.47
N ASP A 290 59.64 6.74 36.47
CA ASP A 290 59.42 6.69 35.03
C ASP A 290 59.26 5.23 34.56
N ARG A 291 58.18 4.92 33.83
CA ARG A 291 58.21 4.43 32.43
C ARG A 291 56.91 3.72 32.01
N ARG A 292 56.20 4.43 31.13
CA ARG A 292 55.51 3.97 29.91
C ARG A 292 54.68 2.68 29.98
N ARG A 293 53.33 2.82 30.04
CA ARG A 293 52.36 2.13 29.15
C ARG A 293 50.90 2.57 29.40
N SER A 294 50.17 2.77 28.29
CA SER A 294 48.71 2.99 28.16
C SER A 294 48.21 4.35 28.68
N THR A 295 47.36 5.14 28.01
CA THR A 295 46.26 4.88 27.07
C THR A 295 46.01 6.14 26.21
N LYS A 296 45.57 5.99 24.95
CA LYS A 296 44.74 6.98 24.26
C LYS A 296 43.46 6.30 23.78
N PHE A 297 42.34 6.59 24.43
CA PHE A 297 41.03 6.54 23.80
C PHE A 297 40.57 7.99 23.69
N VAL A 298 40.50 8.54 22.47
CA VAL A 298 39.44 9.51 22.10
C VAL A 298 39.17 9.38 20.61
N ARG A 299 37.92 9.01 20.37
CA ARG A 299 37.06 9.18 19.21
C ARG A 299 37.26 10.54 18.52
N GLY A 300 37.61 10.54 17.24
CA GLY A 300 37.67 11.78 16.48
C GLY A 300 38.13 11.57 15.05
N GLU A 301 37.26 11.01 14.20
CA GLU A 301 37.33 11.30 12.77
C GLU A 301 35.92 11.51 12.23
N ALA A 302 35.59 12.78 12.04
CA ALA A 302 34.77 13.23 10.93
C ALA A 302 35.58 14.33 10.20
N PRO A 303 35.32 14.61 8.91
CA PRO A 303 34.39 13.97 8.00
C PRO A 303 35.09 13.37 6.76
N TYR A 304 34.36 12.49 6.07
CA TYR A 304 34.67 11.99 4.74
C TYR A 304 35.00 13.15 3.77
N LYS A 305 36.25 13.23 3.32
CA LYS A 305 36.66 14.13 2.24
C LYS A 305 36.36 13.43 0.91
N ARG A 306 35.31 13.85 0.21
CA ARG A 306 35.05 13.43 -1.18
C ARG A 306 35.77 14.38 -2.11
N THR A 307 36.79 13.89 -2.80
CA THR A 307 37.39 14.58 -3.94
C THR A 307 36.79 13.97 -5.20
N ILE A 308 35.97 14.74 -5.90
CA ILE A 308 35.44 14.38 -7.22
C ILE A 308 36.32 15.13 -8.22
N THR A 309 37.04 14.40 -9.06
CA THR A 309 37.80 14.97 -10.17
C THR A 309 36.98 14.77 -11.44
N ILE A 310 36.54 15.86 -12.07
CA ILE A 310 35.84 15.86 -13.35
C ILE A 310 36.86 16.33 -14.38
N ASP A 311 37.24 15.44 -15.31
CA ASP A 311 38.14 15.78 -16.40
C ASP A 311 37.28 16.05 -17.65
N ASP A 312 37.22 17.31 -18.08
CA ASP A 312 36.34 17.77 -19.15
C ASP A 312 37.15 17.88 -20.45
N ARG A 313 36.89 16.97 -21.42
CA ARG A 313 37.36 17.11 -22.80
C ARG A 313 36.17 17.02 -23.75
N VAL A 314 35.94 18.12 -24.46
CA VAL A 314 34.77 18.38 -25.31
C VAL A 314 34.94 17.74 -26.69
N GLY A 315 33.98 16.89 -27.08
CA GLY A 315 33.80 16.35 -28.43
C GLY A 315 33.10 14.98 -28.41
N SER A 316 31.83 14.90 -28.82
CA SER A 316 30.92 13.72 -28.79
C SER A 316 30.98 12.88 -27.49
N ARG A 317 30.17 13.27 -26.50
CA ARG A 317 30.37 12.91 -25.08
C ARG A 317 29.97 11.47 -24.74
N THR A 318 30.95 10.57 -24.59
CA THR A 318 30.83 9.42 -23.67
C THR A 318 31.39 9.87 -22.32
N PHE A 319 30.60 9.84 -21.24
CA PHE A 319 31.05 10.25 -19.91
C PHE A 319 31.47 9.05 -19.07
N GLU A 320 32.76 8.76 -19.02
CA GLU A 320 33.26 7.70 -18.15
C GLU A 320 33.46 8.22 -16.71
N THR A 321 32.47 7.99 -15.85
CA THR A 321 32.54 8.35 -14.42
C THR A 321 33.12 7.21 -13.60
N THR A 322 34.39 7.29 -13.24
CA THR A 322 35.00 6.30 -12.34
C THR A 322 34.66 6.66 -10.88
N VAL A 323 33.84 5.85 -10.22
CA VAL A 323 33.52 6.00 -8.79
C VAL A 323 34.42 5.09 -7.96
N ASP A 324 35.56 5.61 -7.49
CA ASP A 324 36.45 4.86 -6.59
C ASP A 324 35.83 4.76 -5.18
N LEU A 325 35.04 3.70 -4.96
CA LEU A 325 34.59 3.31 -3.64
C LEU A 325 35.71 2.54 -2.93
N ARG A 326 36.11 2.98 -1.73
CA ARG A 326 37.07 2.24 -0.90
C ARG A 326 36.38 1.84 0.39
N PHE A 327 36.28 0.52 0.63
CA PHE A 327 35.72 -0.02 1.87
C PHE A 327 36.48 -1.28 2.29
N THR A 328 36.61 -1.48 3.60
CA THR A 328 37.39 -2.58 4.21
C THR A 328 36.48 -3.77 4.50
N ILE A 329 36.87 -4.97 4.05
CA ILE A 329 36.08 -6.20 4.19
C ILE A 329 36.20 -6.73 5.62
N GLY A 330 35.33 -6.24 6.50
CA GLY A 330 35.05 -6.84 7.81
C GLY A 330 33.59 -6.74 8.21
N GLN A 331 32.72 -6.16 7.36
CA GLN A 331 31.35 -5.77 7.73
C GLN A 331 30.25 -6.10 6.70
N PHE A 332 30.51 -6.91 5.67
CA PHE A 332 29.55 -7.14 4.57
C PHE A 332 29.39 -8.62 4.23
N LYS A 333 28.14 -9.06 4.04
CA LYS A 333 27.80 -10.48 3.83
C LYS A 333 27.11 -10.79 2.49
N LEU A 334 26.68 -9.80 1.70
CA LEU A 334 25.94 -10.09 0.47
C LEU A 334 26.04 -8.97 -0.57
N LEU A 335 26.41 -9.36 -1.79
CA LEU A 335 26.34 -8.53 -3.00
C LEU A 335 25.16 -9.07 -3.83
N LEU A 336 24.13 -8.26 -4.04
CA LEU A 336 22.98 -8.60 -4.88
C LEU A 336 22.91 -7.59 -6.02
N ALA A 337 23.30 -8.02 -7.21
CA ALA A 337 22.90 -7.40 -8.46
C ALA A 337 21.64 -8.16 -8.92
N LYS A 338 20.47 -7.50 -8.85
CA LYS A 338 19.23 -8.07 -9.37
C LYS A 338 18.82 -7.29 -10.61
N GLU A 339 18.73 -8.00 -11.73
CA GLU A 339 18.02 -7.58 -12.93
C GLU A 339 16.56 -8.06 -12.77
N ASP A 340 15.58 -7.20 -13.05
CA ASP A 340 14.22 -7.66 -13.38
C ASP A 340 13.55 -6.58 -14.24
N TRP A 341 13.33 -6.96 -15.50
CA TRP A 341 12.71 -6.17 -16.57
C TRP A 341 11.20 -6.40 -16.60
N ILE A 342 10.36 -5.37 -16.39
CA ILE A 342 9.00 -5.28 -16.96
C ILE A 342 8.59 -3.80 -17.17
N GLY A 343 8.54 -3.34 -18.44
CA GLY A 343 7.40 -2.54 -18.92
C GLY A 343 7.42 -1.01 -19.03
N ARG A 344 8.55 -0.28 -19.12
CA ARG A 344 8.59 1.16 -19.54
C ARG A 344 9.88 1.53 -20.31
N PRO A 345 9.95 2.64 -21.09
CA PRO A 345 11.04 2.96 -22.03
C PRO A 345 12.36 3.46 -21.41
N TRP A 346 12.45 3.57 -20.08
CA TRP A 346 13.65 4.10 -19.40
C TRP A 346 13.94 3.22 -18.18
N SER A 347 15.07 2.52 -18.23
CA SER A 347 15.52 1.53 -17.24
C SER A 347 16.26 2.18 -16.07
N GLU A 348 15.78 2.02 -14.84
CA GLU A 348 16.55 2.38 -13.63
C GLU A 348 17.42 1.19 -13.19
N PHE A 349 18.74 1.33 -13.30
CA PHE A 349 19.71 0.38 -12.74
C PHE A 349 20.10 0.81 -11.32
N GLY A 350 19.85 -0.04 -10.32
CA GLY A 350 20.19 0.25 -8.92
C GLY A 350 21.10 -0.80 -8.30
N LEU A 351 22.32 -0.42 -7.90
CA LEU A 351 23.18 -1.24 -7.04
C LEU A 351 22.90 -0.90 -5.57
N SER A 352 22.64 -1.90 -4.72
CA SER A 352 22.43 -1.67 -3.28
C SER A 352 23.39 -2.51 -2.44
N PHE A 353 24.04 -1.86 -1.47
CA PHE A 353 24.92 -2.51 -0.51
C PHE A 353 24.22 -2.61 0.84
N PHE A 354 24.43 -3.72 1.55
CA PHE A 354 23.87 -3.96 2.88
C PHE A 354 24.99 -4.28 3.85
N ASP A 355 24.97 -3.67 5.04
CA ASP A 355 25.88 -4.04 6.12
C ASP A 355 25.54 -5.42 6.71
N LYS A 356 26.41 -5.90 7.61
CA LYS A 356 26.25 -7.18 8.32
C LYS A 356 24.93 -7.33 9.08
N ASP A 357 24.27 -6.21 9.38
CA ASP A 357 23.01 -6.14 10.12
C ASP A 357 21.80 -5.95 9.16
N GLY A 358 22.03 -6.06 7.84
CA GLY A 358 21.00 -5.99 6.81
C GLY A 358 20.53 -4.56 6.49
N LYS A 359 21.23 -3.53 6.99
CA LYS A 359 20.87 -2.13 6.74
C LYS A 359 21.45 -1.67 5.41
N ARG A 360 20.58 -1.11 4.55
CA ARG A 360 20.97 -0.55 3.25
C ARG A 360 21.91 0.64 3.47
N ILE A 361 23.10 0.60 2.88
CA ILE A 361 24.02 1.74 2.86
C ILE A 361 23.62 2.62 1.67
N PRO A 362 23.27 3.90 1.91
CA PRO A 362 22.89 4.80 0.84
C PRO A 362 24.13 5.15 0.00
N LEU A 363 24.19 4.63 -1.21
CA LEU A 363 25.08 5.11 -2.25
C LEU A 363 24.27 5.93 -3.25
N ILE A 364 24.92 6.95 -3.79
CA ILE A 364 24.34 7.83 -4.80
C ILE A 364 23.91 6.95 -5.97
N SER A 365 22.62 7.02 -6.31
CA SER A 365 22.08 6.40 -7.52
C SER A 365 22.84 6.98 -8.71
N PRO A 366 23.53 6.16 -9.53
CA PRO A 366 24.02 6.67 -10.79
C PRO A 366 22.80 7.16 -11.60
N ALA A 367 23.01 8.24 -12.34
CA ALA A 367 21.99 8.82 -13.21
C ALA A 367 21.44 7.78 -14.21
N PRO A 368 20.25 8.01 -14.84
CA PRO A 368 19.42 7.01 -15.51
C PRO A 368 20.01 6.27 -16.74
N GLN A 369 21.31 6.34 -16.99
CA GLN A 369 21.96 5.92 -18.24
C GLN A 369 23.28 5.18 -17.97
N CYS A 370 23.25 4.20 -17.06
CA CYS A 370 24.39 3.36 -16.72
C CYS A 370 24.37 2.07 -17.56
N TYR A 371 25.39 1.85 -18.40
CA TYR A 371 25.41 0.76 -19.37
C TYR A 371 26.42 -0.35 -19.04
N GLU A 372 27.42 -0.07 -18.19
CA GLU A 372 28.41 -1.08 -17.79
C GLU A 372 28.91 -0.82 -16.36
N THR A 373 28.90 -1.86 -15.52
CA THR A 373 29.49 -1.82 -14.17
C THR A 373 30.56 -2.90 -14.04
N LYS A 374 31.80 -2.51 -13.74
CA LYS A 374 32.91 -3.43 -13.48
C LYS A 374 33.35 -3.37 -12.03
N LEU A 375 33.31 -4.51 -11.35
CA LEU A 375 33.85 -4.68 -10.00
C LEU A 375 35.23 -5.34 -10.11
N LYS A 376 36.27 -4.74 -9.51
CA LYS A 376 37.61 -5.32 -9.44
C LYS A 376 38.14 -5.27 -8.02
N GLU A 377 38.58 -6.42 -7.51
CA GLU A 377 39.28 -6.49 -6.23
C GLU A 377 40.76 -6.12 -6.41
N LEU A 378 41.25 -5.24 -5.54
CA LEU A 378 42.62 -4.74 -5.51
C LEU A 378 43.08 -4.69 -4.04
N ASN A 379 43.88 -5.68 -3.59
CA ASN A 379 44.48 -5.73 -2.25
C ASN A 379 43.47 -5.54 -1.09
N GLY A 380 42.33 -6.25 -1.14
CA GLY A 380 41.28 -6.17 -0.10
C GLY A 380 40.36 -4.93 -0.20
N LEU A 381 40.48 -4.16 -1.29
CA LEU A 381 39.59 -3.06 -1.66
C LEU A 381 38.85 -3.42 -2.95
N TYR A 382 37.58 -3.03 -3.08
CA TYR A 382 36.81 -3.22 -4.30
C TYR A 382 36.64 -1.91 -5.06
N LYS A 383 37.12 -1.85 -6.30
CA LYS A 383 36.89 -0.73 -7.21
C LYS A 383 35.65 -1.00 -8.06
N VAL A 384 34.71 -0.06 -8.07
CA VAL A 384 33.51 -0.09 -8.92
C VAL A 384 33.68 0.95 -10.03
N THR A 385 33.71 0.51 -11.28
CA THR A 385 33.74 1.44 -12.43
C THR A 385 32.35 1.46 -13.06
N VAL A 386 31.79 2.66 -13.26
CA VAL A 386 30.44 2.87 -13.77
C VAL A 386 30.54 3.66 -15.06
N LYS A 387 30.13 3.09 -16.19
CA LYS A 387 30.18 3.78 -17.47
C LYS A 387 28.80 4.32 -17.84
N THR A 388 28.72 5.64 -17.98
CA THR A 388 27.50 6.36 -18.39
C THR A 388 27.68 6.93 -19.80
N VAL A 389 26.66 6.84 -20.63
CA VAL A 389 26.67 7.44 -21.97
C VAL A 389 25.44 8.36 -22.04
N GLU A 390 25.64 9.65 -22.33
CA GLU A 390 24.52 10.56 -22.56
C GLU A 390 23.96 10.42 -23.97
#